data_AF-A0A914TTQ7-F1
#
_entry.id   AF-A0A914TTQ7-F1
#
_cell.length_a   1.000
_cell.length_b   1.000
_cell.length_c   1.000
_cell.angle_alpha   90.00
_cell.angle_beta   90.00
_cell.angle_gamma   90.00
#
_symmetry.space_group_name_H-M   'P 1'
#
loop_
_entity.id
_entity.type
_entity.pdbx_description
1 polymer ?
#
loop_
_entity_poly.entity_id
_entity_poly.type
_entity_poly.pdbx_seq_one_letter_code
_entity_poly.pdbx_strand_id
1 'polypeptide(L)'
;TDGPFPGSDINQVTFIAEQVSHHPPISAFYAEHPEKRISLTAHILAKPSFLGLSIGIANIGNAIIYLQDFDERYIITFPTGYGRSIMTTPWFEFGGKVYISYFCLF
;
A
#
# COMPACT_ATOMS: atom_id res chain seq x y z
N THR A 1 3.39 -8.86 26.41
CA THR A 1 3.30 -8.28 25.05
C THR A 1 2.79 -6.89 25.26
N ASP A 2 3.66 -5.91 25.03
CA ASP A 2 3.42 -4.52 25.45
C ASP A 2 3.05 -3.61 24.26
N GLY A 3 2.85 -4.21 23.09
CA GLY A 3 2.46 -3.51 21.88
C GLY A 3 1.00 -3.06 21.87
N PRO A 4 0.63 -2.14 20.96
CA PRO A 4 -0.70 -1.54 20.88
C PRO A 4 -1.79 -2.51 20.39
N PHE A 5 -1.42 -3.70 19.89
CA PHE A 5 -2.35 -4.70 19.38
C PHE A 5 -2.30 -6.01 20.16
N PRO A 6 -3.39 -6.80 20.17
CA PRO A 6 -3.41 -8.09 20.84
C PRO A 6 -2.28 -9.01 20.35
N GLY A 7 -1.38 -9.38 21.27
CA GLY A 7 -0.27 -10.27 20.98
C GLY A 7 0.95 -9.63 20.31
N SER A 8 0.97 -8.31 20.09
CA SER A 8 2.13 -7.61 19.53
C SER A 8 3.07 -7.05 20.61
N ASP A 9 4.33 -6.86 20.23
CA ASP A 9 5.35 -6.19 21.05
C ASP A 9 5.71 -4.80 20.49
N ILE A 10 6.24 -3.92 21.34
CA ILE A 10 6.68 -2.57 20.94
C ILE A 10 7.85 -2.60 19.94
N ASN A 11 8.68 -3.65 19.99
CA ASN A 11 9.82 -3.85 19.08
C ASN A 11 9.47 -4.79 17.91
N GLN A 12 8.24 -4.71 17.42
CA GLN A 12 7.78 -5.46 16.26
C GLN A 12 7.00 -4.56 15.31
N VAL A 13 7.07 -4.90 14.01
CA VAL A 13 6.15 -4.35 13.03
C VAL A 13 4.84 -5.12 13.13
N THR A 14 3.76 -4.43 13.46
CA THR A 14 2.41 -5.01 13.35
C THR A 14 1.78 -4.54 12.05
N PHE A 15 1.19 -5.45 11.29
CA PHE A 15 0.48 -5.17 10.04
C PHE A 15 -0.96 -5.67 10.14
N ILE A 16 -1.90 -4.82 9.76
CA ILE A 16 -3.33 -5.10 9.73
C ILE A 16 -3.84 -4.76 8.34
N ALA A 17 -4.67 -5.63 7.79
CA ALA A 17 -5.33 -5.43 6.50
C ALA A 17 -6.80 -5.78 6.61
N GLU A 18 -7.64 -4.99 5.96
CA GLU A 18 -9.08 -5.24 5.87
C GLU A 18 -9.57 -4.96 4.45
N GLN A 19 -10.43 -5.84 3.95
CA GLN A 19 -11.20 -5.55 2.75
C GLN A 19 -12.42 -4.70 3.14
N VAL A 20 -12.28 -3.38 2.96
CA VAL A 20 -13.27 -2.39 3.42
C VAL A 20 -14.40 -2.14 2.41
N SER A 21 -14.26 -2.62 1.17
CA SER A 21 -15.32 -2.54 0.16
C SER A 21 -15.27 -3.71 -0.82
N HIS A 22 -16.45 -4.19 -1.21
CA HIS A 22 -16.63 -5.24 -2.21
C HIS A 22 -16.90 -4.67 -3.63
N HIS A 23 -17.68 -3.59 -3.72
CA HIS A 23 -18.06 -2.96 -4.98
C HIS A 23 -17.95 -1.43 -4.89
N PRO A 24 -16.83 -0.82 -5.34
CA PRO A 24 -15.65 -1.45 -5.95
C PRO A 24 -14.73 -2.13 -4.91
N PRO A 25 -13.82 -3.04 -5.30
CA PRO A 25 -12.95 -3.74 -4.37
C PRO A 25 -11.87 -2.80 -3.81
N ILE A 26 -11.91 -2.51 -2.50
CA ILE A 26 -10.95 -1.66 -1.81
C ILE A 26 -10.39 -2.41 -0.60
N SER A 27 -9.07 -2.42 -0.47
CA SER A 27 -8.37 -2.90 0.73
C SER A 27 -7.72 -1.73 1.45
N ALA A 28 -7.89 -1.68 2.76
CA ALA A 28 -7.18 -0.76 3.65
C ALA A 28 -6.09 -1.50 4.41
N PHE A 29 -4.99 -0.81 4.70
CA PHE A 29 -3.84 -1.36 5.41
C PHE A 29 -3.37 -0.37 6.47
N TYR A 30 -2.94 -0.91 7.59
CA TYR A 30 -2.23 -0.20 8.63
C TYR A 30 -0.98 -0.99 9.03
N ALA A 31 0.13 -0.31 9.24
CA ALA A 31 1.30 -0.91 9.85
C ALA A 31 1.98 0.06 10.80
N GLU A 32 2.54 -0.42 11.90
CA GLU A 32 3.36 0.42 12.77
C GLU A 32 4.47 -0.35 13.47
N HIS A 33 5.52 0.38 13.82
CA HIS A 33 6.57 -0.07 14.72
C HIS A 33 6.69 0.95 15.87
N PRO A 34 6.11 0.64 17.06
CA PRO A 34 6.00 1.60 18.15
C PRO A 34 7.36 2.13 18.65
N GLU A 35 8.33 1.25 18.90
CA GLU A 35 9.66 1.66 19.39
C GLU A 35 10.41 2.55 18.38
N LYS A 36 10.22 2.32 17.08
CA LYS A 36 10.82 3.15 16.01
C LYS A 36 9.99 4.38 15.69
N ARG A 37 8.80 4.53 16.27
CA ARG A 37 7.93 5.69 16.06
C ARG A 37 7.61 5.94 14.58
N ILE A 38 7.41 4.84 13.84
CA ILE A 38 7.04 4.84 12.42
C ILE A 38 5.68 4.19 12.26
N SER A 39 4.81 4.81 11.46
CA SER A 39 3.51 4.26 11.11
C SER A 39 3.22 4.44 9.62
N LEU A 40 2.40 3.54 9.07
CA LEU A 40 1.93 3.54 7.70
C LEU A 40 0.42 3.34 7.70
N THR A 41 -0.29 4.17 6.94
CA THR A 41 -1.69 3.95 6.58
C THR A 41 -1.80 3.94 5.06
N ALA A 42 -2.52 2.98 4.50
CA ALA A 42 -2.70 2.88 3.07
C ALA A 42 -4.09 2.39 2.70
N HIS A 43 -4.52 2.72 1.48
CA HIS A 43 -5.67 2.07 0.85
C HIS A 43 -5.38 1.87 -0.63
N ILE A 44 -5.93 0.81 -1.20
CA ILE A 44 -5.79 0.49 -2.61
C ILE A 44 -7.14 0.03 -3.18
N LEU A 45 -7.54 0.69 -4.26
CA LEU A 45 -8.53 0.23 -5.22
C LEU A 45 -7.79 -0.39 -6.40
N ALA A 46 -7.87 -1.71 -6.53
CA ALA A 46 -7.34 -2.41 -7.70
C ALA A 46 -8.38 -2.35 -8.83
N LYS A 47 -8.14 -1.53 -9.85
CA LYS A 47 -9.02 -1.39 -11.01
C LYS A 47 -8.46 -2.12 -12.22
N PRO A 48 -8.96 -3.33 -12.55
CA PRO A 48 -8.50 -4.08 -13.71
C PRO A 48 -9.08 -3.52 -15.02
N SER A 49 -8.31 -3.66 -16.09
CA SER A 49 -8.68 -3.33 -17.47
C SER A 49 -8.16 -4.42 -18.41
N PHE A 50 -8.99 -4.88 -19.34
CA PHE A 50 -8.57 -5.86 -20.35
C PHE A 50 -7.91 -5.14 -21.54
N LEU A 51 -6.71 -5.58 -21.92
CA LEU A 51 -5.85 -4.96 -22.94
C LEU A 51 -5.49 -5.96 -24.05
N GLY A 52 -6.47 -6.78 -24.47
CA GLY A 52 -6.25 -7.87 -25.41
C GLY A 52 -5.62 -9.07 -24.71
N LEU A 53 -4.42 -9.50 -25.10
CA LEU A 53 -3.73 -10.64 -24.47
C LEU A 53 -3.05 -10.27 -23.12
N SER A 54 -3.52 -9.21 -22.46
CA SER A 54 -2.96 -8.68 -21.23
C SER A 54 -4.05 -8.07 -20.35
N ILE A 55 -3.78 -8.02 -19.05
CA ILE A 55 -4.62 -7.36 -18.05
C ILE A 55 -3.79 -6.24 -17.44
N GLY A 56 -4.26 -5.00 -17.54
CA GLY A 56 -3.72 -3.88 -16.77
C GLY A 56 -4.46 -3.74 -15.45
N ILE A 57 -3.76 -3.38 -14.38
CA ILE A 57 -4.32 -3.18 -13.05
C ILE A 57 -3.86 -1.79 -12.57
N ALA A 58 -4.76 -0.82 -12.64
CA ALA A 58 -4.50 0.48 -12.05
C ALA A 58 -4.71 0.39 -10.53
N ASN A 59 -3.62 0.58 -9.79
CA ASN A 59 -3.63 0.59 -8.33
C ASN A 59 -3.89 2.02 -7.85
N ILE A 60 -5.16 2.35 -7.66
CA ILE A 60 -5.63 3.68 -7.29
C ILE A 60 -5.63 3.79 -5.76
N GLY A 61 -4.99 4.82 -5.22
CA GLY A 61 -4.87 5.05 -3.79
C GLY A 61 -3.45 5.48 -3.43
N ASN A 62 -3.17 5.53 -2.14
CA ASN A 62 -1.86 5.94 -1.65
C ASN A 62 -1.54 5.29 -0.30
N ALA A 63 -0.25 5.25 0.02
CA ALA A 63 0.28 5.05 1.36
C ALA A 63 0.73 6.39 1.95
N ILE A 64 0.56 6.54 3.25
CA ILE A 64 1.11 7.64 4.03
C ILE A 64 2.03 7.00 5.08
N ILE A 65 3.32 7.31 5.01
CA ILE A 65 4.30 6.94 6.03
C ILE A 65 4.51 8.17 6.91
N TYR A 66 4.34 8.01 8.21
CA TYR A 66 4.61 9.05 9.20
C TYR A 66 5.83 8.68 10.03
N LEU A 67 6.88 9.48 9.92
CA LEU A 67 8.08 9.42 10.76
C LEU A 67 7.91 10.41 11.90
N GLN A 68 7.46 9.92 13.06
CA GLN A 68 7.01 10.79 14.16
C GLN A 68 8.17 11.55 14.82
N ASP A 69 9.39 11.02 14.75
CA ASP A 69 10.59 11.68 15.31
C ASP A 69 10.98 12.97 14.57
N PHE A 70 10.60 13.06 13.30
CA PHE A 70 10.91 14.20 12.43
C PHE A 70 9.67 15.06 12.14
N ASP A 71 8.50 14.64 12.63
CA ASP A 71 7.20 15.15 12.22
C ASP A 71 7.00 15.22 10.69
N GLU A 72 7.51 14.19 9.99
CA GLU A 72 7.53 14.13 8.53
C GLU A 72 6.55 13.09 7.98
N ARG A 73 5.80 13.47 6.95
CA ARG A 73 4.86 12.57 6.25
C ARG A 73 5.26 12.38 4.80
N TYR A 74 5.38 11.14 4.37
CA TYR A 74 5.59 10.75 2.98
C TYR A 74 4.31 10.17 2.40
N ILE A 75 3.85 10.72 1.28
CA ILE A 75 2.71 10.23 0.51
C ILE A 75 3.23 9.52 -0.73
N ILE A 76 2.86 8.26 -0.90
CA ILE A 76 3.37 7.37 -1.95
C ILE A 76 2.20 6.82 -2.76
N THR A 77 2.24 6.96 -4.08
CA THR A 77 1.28 6.29 -4.98
C THR A 77 1.76 4.89 -5.37
N PHE A 78 0.88 4.04 -5.87
CA PHE A 78 1.24 2.68 -6.28
C PHE A 78 1.49 2.57 -7.79
N PRO A 79 2.42 1.70 -8.23
CA PRO A 79 2.63 1.45 -9.66
C PRO A 79 1.41 0.75 -10.26
N THR A 80 1.23 0.90 -11.58
CA THR A 80 0.28 0.07 -12.33
C THR A 80 0.90 -1.32 -12.51
N GLY A 81 0.11 -2.37 -12.36
CA GLY A 81 0.51 -3.74 -12.67
C GLY A 81 0.02 -4.18 -14.04
N TYR A 82 0.76 -5.04 -14.72
CA TYR A 82 0.29 -5.71 -15.93
C TYR A 82 0.54 -7.21 -15.84
N GLY A 83 -0.53 -7.99 -15.98
CA GLY A 83 -0.46 -9.42 -16.27
C GLY A 83 -0.34 -9.59 -17.78
N ARG A 84 0.79 -10.13 -18.24
CA ARG A 84 1.08 -10.39 -19.66
C ARG A 84 0.90 -11.87 -19.98
N SER A 85 0.81 -12.18 -21.27
CA SER A 85 0.81 -13.56 -21.77
C SER A 85 -0.25 -14.45 -21.14
N ILE A 86 -1.47 -13.93 -20.96
CA ILE A 86 -2.56 -14.60 -20.23
C ILE A 86 -3.01 -15.94 -20.85
N MET A 87 -2.72 -16.15 -22.14
CA MET A 87 -3.06 -17.39 -22.87
C MET A 87 -1.90 -18.39 -22.95
N THR A 88 -0.71 -18.04 -22.45
CA THR A 88 0.47 -18.91 -22.46
C THR A 88 1.07 -19.01 -21.06
N THR A 89 2.31 -18.58 -20.85
CA THR A 89 2.95 -18.51 -19.54
C THR A 89 2.79 -17.09 -19.00
N PRO A 90 1.88 -16.86 -18.04
CA PRO A 90 1.64 -15.53 -17.53
C PRO A 90 2.84 -15.02 -16.74
N TRP A 91 3.11 -13.73 -16.84
CA TRP A 91 4.10 -13.04 -16.04
C TRP A 91 3.64 -11.62 -15.73
N PHE A 92 4.26 -11.01 -14.72
CA PHE A 92 3.84 -9.73 -14.19
C PHE A 92 4.92 -8.66 -14.39
N GLU A 93 4.51 -7.47 -14.81
CA GLU A 93 5.37 -6.28 -14.86
C GLU A 93 4.72 -5.10 -14.14
N PHE A 94 5.57 -4.25 -13.56
CA PHE A 94 5.16 -2.94 -13.09
C PHE A 94 5.40 -1.89 -14.17
N GLY A 95 4.50 -0.92 -14.26
CA GLY A 95 4.66 0.25 -15.11
C GLY A 95 3.96 1.47 -14.54
N GLY A 96 3.92 2.53 -15.34
CA GLY A 96 3.39 3.82 -14.92
C GLY A 96 4.38 4.58 -14.04
N LYS A 97 3.93 5.73 -13.52
CA LYS A 97 4.73 6.58 -12.63
C LYS A 97 4.35 6.34 -11.18
N VAL A 98 5.35 6.31 -10.31
CA VAL A 98 5.19 6.36 -8.87
C VAL A 98 5.65 7.72 -8.39
N TYR A 99 4.83 8.37 -7.57
CA TYR A 99 5.15 9.64 -6.95
C TYR A 99 5.40 9.42 -5.47
N ILE A 100 6.46 10.06 -4.98
CA ILE A 100 6.79 10.17 -3.57
C ILE A 100 6.83 11.66 -3.27
N SER A 101 5.93 12.12 -2.41
CA SER A 101 5.87 13.51 -1.96
C SER A 101 6.03 13.54 -0.45
N TYR A 102 6.67 14.57 0.08
CA TYR A 102 6.82 14.76 1.52
C TYR A 102 6.22 16.10 1.93
N PHE A 103 5.70 16.16 3.16
CA PHE A 103 5.30 17.39 3.81
C PHE A 103 5.88 17.42 5.21
N CYS A 104 6.49 18.55 5.57
CA CYS A 104 7.00 18.83 6.90
C CYS A 104 6.18 19.98 7.48
N LEU A 105 5.62 19.80 8.68
CA LEU A 105 4.84 20.82 9.38
C LEU A 105 5.82 21.74 10.13
N PHE A 106 6.33 22.78 9.45
CA PHE A 106 6.99 23.92 10.10
C PHE A 106 6.00 25.07 10.27
#